data_AF-A0AAD6WKW2-F1
#
_entry.id   AF-A0AAD6WKW2-F1
#
_cell.length_a   1.000
_cell.length_b   1.000
_cell.length_c   1.000
_cell.angle_alpha   90.00
_cell.angle_beta   90.00
_cell.angle_gamma   90.00
#
_symmetry.space_group_name_H-M   'P 1'
#
loop_
_entity.id
_entity.type
_entity.pdbx_description
1 polymer ?
#
loop_
_entity_poly.entity_id
_entity_poly.type
_entity_poly.pdbx_seq_one_letter_code
_entity_poly.pdbx_strand_id
1 'polypeptide(L)'
;MLFTSRTLLSLVSLAVFATPGLGQQLQLNCTAGAAAFNCASFVPSFCSSMGNITTINGNSTYSGCFAGPGPNQSCVLTALSTISSPFAVNVTNCASALNAVSAVCPMGGVGMFTAAIFKFAIDPNNGACAIPIGN
;
A
#
# COMPACT_ATOMS: atom_id res chain seq x y z
N MET A 1 -26.63 4.61 -35.08
CA MET A 1 -25.31 4.98 -34.52
C MET A 1 -25.53 5.27 -33.05
N LEU A 2 -25.17 4.35 -32.16
CA LEU A 2 -25.39 4.50 -30.70
C LEU A 2 -24.07 4.91 -30.07
N PHE A 3 -24.06 6.09 -29.43
CA PHE A 3 -22.87 6.73 -28.89
C PHE A 3 -22.28 5.96 -27.71
N THR A 4 -20.96 5.81 -27.81
CA THR A 4 -19.96 5.33 -26.87
C THR A 4 -20.05 5.97 -25.50
N SER A 5 -19.97 5.18 -24.42
CA SER A 5 -19.51 5.67 -23.13
C SER A 5 -18.61 4.63 -22.48
N ARG A 6 -17.32 4.69 -22.84
CA ARG A 6 -16.26 4.00 -22.11
C ARG A 6 -15.85 4.95 -20.99
N THR A 7 -16.32 4.69 -19.78
CA THR A 7 -15.95 5.40 -18.56
C THR A 7 -14.43 5.28 -18.38
N LEU A 8 -13.70 6.32 -18.77
CA LEU A 8 -12.27 6.43 -18.51
C LEU A 8 -12.09 6.64 -17.01
N LEU A 9 -11.70 5.58 -16.30
CA LEU A 9 -11.16 5.63 -14.94
C LEU A 9 -9.95 6.56 -14.95
N SER A 10 -10.16 7.82 -14.60
CA SER A 10 -9.10 8.81 -14.48
C SER A 10 -8.30 8.50 -13.21
N LEU A 11 -7.09 7.96 -13.39
CA LEU A 11 -6.08 7.86 -12.34
C LEU A 11 -5.58 9.29 -12.06
N VAL A 12 -6.08 9.91 -10.98
CA VAL A 12 -5.61 11.22 -10.55
C VAL A 12 -4.36 11.01 -9.70
N SER A 13 -3.18 11.17 -10.31
CA SER A 13 -1.89 11.10 -9.60
C SER A 13 -1.61 12.42 -8.87
N LEU A 14 -1.98 12.50 -7.59
CA LEU A 14 -1.48 13.55 -6.69
C LEU A 14 -0.14 13.13 -6.10
N ALA A 15 0.96 13.69 -6.61
CA ALA A 15 2.27 13.56 -5.99
C ALA A 15 2.35 14.49 -4.76
N VAL A 16 2.07 13.95 -3.57
CA VAL A 16 2.31 14.64 -2.31
C VAL A 16 3.71 14.30 -1.81
N PHE A 17 4.56 15.31 -1.70
CA PHE A 17 5.94 15.18 -1.20
C PHE A 17 5.93 15.26 0.32
N ALA A 18 5.95 14.10 0.99
CA ALA A 18 6.35 14.05 2.40
C ALA A 18 7.88 13.91 2.45
N THR A 19 8.56 14.78 3.19
CA THR A 19 10.01 14.70 3.43
C THR A 19 10.30 14.03 4.76
N PRO A 20 10.48 12.70 4.85
CA PRO A 20 11.02 12.11 6.06
C PRO A 20 12.54 12.29 6.06
N GLY A 21 13.01 13.24 6.87
CA GLY A 21 14.27 13.25 7.61
C GLY A 21 15.64 13.03 6.93
N LEU A 22 15.75 12.57 5.69
CA LEU A 22 17.00 12.10 5.09
C LEU A 22 17.09 12.38 3.58
N GLY A 23 16.55 13.51 3.10
CA GLY A 23 16.63 13.91 1.68
C GLY A 23 15.94 12.96 0.68
N GLN A 24 15.33 11.87 1.15
CA GLN A 24 14.57 10.93 0.33
C GLN A 24 13.16 11.46 0.17
N GLN A 25 12.77 11.73 -1.07
CA GLN A 25 11.43 12.19 -1.38
C GLN A 25 10.49 11.00 -1.41
N LEU A 26 9.42 11.03 -0.61
CA LEU A 26 8.34 10.05 -0.70
C LEU A 26 7.38 10.46 -1.82
N GLN A 27 7.21 9.57 -2.79
CA GLN A 27 6.20 9.70 -3.84
C GLN A 27 4.96 8.94 -3.42
N LEU A 28 3.82 9.63 -3.43
CA LEU A 28 2.51 9.07 -3.12
C LEU A 28 1.66 9.07 -4.40
N ASN A 29 0.86 8.03 -4.57
CA ASN A 29 -0.14 7.94 -5.64
C ASN A 29 -1.43 7.38 -5.04
N CYS A 30 -2.44 8.21 -4.87
CA CYS A 30 -3.71 7.82 -4.28
C CYS A 30 -4.61 7.11 -5.29
N THR A 31 -5.31 6.08 -4.83
CA THR A 31 -6.36 5.43 -5.62
C THR A 31 -7.63 6.27 -5.59
N ALA A 32 -8.34 6.40 -6.70
CA ALA A 32 -9.65 7.07 -6.79
C ALA A 32 -10.81 6.07 -6.51
N GLY A 33 -11.90 6.50 -5.86
CA GLY A 33 -12.96 5.60 -5.37
C GLY A 33 -13.74 6.15 -4.17
N ALA A 34 -14.55 5.31 -3.53
CA ALA A 34 -15.17 5.61 -2.24
C ALA A 34 -14.36 4.90 -1.14
N ALA A 35 -13.96 5.63 -0.09
CA ALA A 35 -13.21 5.05 1.01
C ALA A 35 -14.05 4.00 1.73
N ALA A 36 -13.55 2.77 1.88
CA ALA A 36 -14.22 1.76 2.68
C ALA A 36 -14.04 2.06 4.19
N PHE A 37 -12.80 2.37 4.63
CA PHE A 37 -12.41 2.72 6.00
C PHE A 37 -10.88 2.96 6.08
N ASN A 38 -10.36 3.39 7.24
CA ASN A 38 -8.94 3.67 7.43
C ASN A 38 -8.13 2.41 7.81
N CYS A 39 -7.08 2.09 7.06
CA CYS A 39 -6.20 0.93 7.26
C CYS A 39 -4.94 1.18 8.11
N ALA A 40 -4.75 2.40 8.63
CA ALA A 40 -3.53 2.80 9.34
C ALA A 40 -3.20 1.90 10.55
N SER A 41 -4.21 1.37 11.24
CA SER A 41 -4.02 0.49 12.41
C SER A 41 -3.34 -0.83 12.07
N PHE A 42 -3.37 -1.28 10.81
CA PHE A 42 -2.75 -2.55 10.38
C PHE A 42 -1.30 -2.38 9.93
N VAL A 43 -0.86 -1.14 9.69
CA VAL A 43 0.51 -0.83 9.23
C VAL A 43 1.58 -1.39 10.16
N PRO A 44 1.50 -1.22 11.50
CA PRO A 44 2.54 -1.75 12.40
C PRO A 44 2.66 -3.26 12.30
N SER A 45 1.53 -3.99 12.28
CA SER A 45 1.51 -5.45 12.21
C SER A 45 2.08 -5.96 10.89
N PHE A 46 1.70 -5.36 9.77
CA PHE A 46 2.23 -5.72 8.45
C PHE A 46 3.72 -5.42 8.30
N CYS A 47 4.16 -4.23 8.72
CA CYS A 47 5.59 -3.89 8.62
C CYS A 47 6.45 -4.73 9.57
N SER A 48 5.92 -5.07 10.75
CA SER A 48 6.62 -5.96 11.71
C SER A 48 6.71 -7.39 11.18
N SER A 49 5.66 -7.91 10.52
CA SER A 49 5.72 -9.24 9.91
C SER A 49 6.81 -9.32 8.84
N MET A 50 7.04 -8.24 8.08
CA MET A 50 8.15 -8.16 7.11
C MET A 50 9.53 -8.09 7.75
N GLY A 51 9.65 -7.54 8.96
CA GLY A 51 10.91 -7.59 9.72
C GLY A 51 11.36 -9.01 10.08
N ASN A 52 10.41 -9.95 10.12
CA ASN A 52 10.70 -11.37 10.35
C ASN A 52 11.03 -12.15 9.06
N ILE A 53 10.90 -11.51 7.89
CA ILE A 53 11.21 -12.12 6.59
C ILE A 53 12.62 -11.69 6.18
N THR A 54 13.49 -12.64 5.85
CA THR A 54 14.89 -12.35 5.51
C THR A 54 15.00 -11.48 4.26
N THR A 55 14.23 -11.81 3.22
CA THR A 55 14.18 -11.06 1.95
C THR A 55 12.86 -11.31 1.24
N ILE A 56 12.37 -10.31 0.50
CA ILE A 56 11.37 -10.54 -0.55
C ILE A 56 12.13 -10.85 -1.84
N ASN A 57 11.73 -11.92 -2.53
CA ASN A 57 12.31 -12.29 -3.83
C ASN A 57 12.19 -11.13 -4.84
N GLY A 58 13.12 -11.06 -5.78
CA GLY A 58 13.08 -10.04 -6.82
C GLY A 58 11.79 -10.09 -7.63
N ASN A 59 11.29 -8.91 -8.02
CA ASN A 59 10.03 -8.71 -8.75
C ASN A 59 8.81 -9.44 -8.13
N SER A 60 8.89 -9.77 -6.84
CA SER A 60 7.84 -10.47 -6.12
C SER A 60 7.10 -9.53 -5.19
N THR A 61 5.92 -9.98 -4.80
CA THR A 61 5.00 -9.25 -3.94
C THR A 61 4.83 -9.99 -2.63
N TYR A 62 4.90 -9.28 -1.52
CA TYR A 62 4.43 -9.74 -0.22
C TYR A 62 3.17 -8.96 0.15
N SER A 63 2.09 -9.65 0.46
CA SER A 63 0.81 -9.03 0.79
C SER A 63 0.18 -9.66 2.02
N GLY A 64 -0.42 -8.83 2.87
CA GLY A 64 -1.23 -9.26 4.00
C GLY A 64 -2.64 -8.70 3.91
N CYS A 65 -3.63 -9.54 4.18
CA CYS A 65 -5.03 -9.13 4.27
C CYS A 65 -5.45 -9.09 5.74
N PHE A 66 -5.96 -7.95 6.18
CA PHE A 66 -6.42 -7.70 7.54
C PHE A 66 -7.92 -7.45 7.54
N ALA A 67 -8.66 -8.12 8.42
CA ALA A 67 -10.08 -7.88 8.58
C ALA A 67 -10.32 -6.48 9.18
N GLY A 68 -11.21 -5.73 8.55
CA GLY A 68 -11.66 -4.42 9.00
C GLY A 68 -12.77 -4.51 10.07
N PRO A 69 -13.34 -3.37 10.48
CA PRO A 69 -14.34 -3.33 11.55
C PRO A 69 -15.71 -3.88 11.12
N GLY A 70 -16.00 -3.93 9.81
CA GLY A 70 -17.23 -4.50 9.26
C GLY A 70 -17.07 -5.93 8.71
N PRO A 71 -18.17 -6.67 8.53
CA PRO A 71 -18.16 -8.07 8.07
C PRO A 71 -17.63 -8.26 6.64
N ASN A 72 -17.60 -7.19 5.83
CA ASN A 72 -17.09 -7.20 4.46
C ASN A 72 -16.07 -6.09 4.23
N GLN A 73 -15.28 -5.79 5.26
CA GLN A 73 -14.26 -4.76 5.21
C GLN A 73 -12.91 -5.44 5.38
N SER A 74 -11.96 -5.17 4.50
CA SER A 74 -10.59 -5.65 4.64
C SER A 74 -9.58 -4.63 4.14
N CYS A 75 -8.37 -4.72 4.68
CA CYS A 75 -7.23 -3.94 4.26
C CYS A 75 -6.19 -4.87 3.68
N VAL A 76 -5.88 -4.70 2.40
CA VAL A 76 -4.76 -5.40 1.78
C VAL A 76 -3.57 -4.47 1.80
N LEU A 77 -2.56 -4.84 2.56
CA LEU A 77 -1.28 -4.14 2.61
C LEU A 77 -0.28 -4.94 1.77
N THR A 78 0.48 -4.23 0.95
CA THR A 78 1.35 -4.87 -0.04
C THR A 78 2.73 -4.21 -0.06
N ALA A 79 3.78 -5.03 -0.16
CA ALA A 79 5.14 -4.64 -0.47
C ALA A 79 5.58 -5.32 -1.76
N LEU A 80 5.88 -4.53 -2.79
CA LEU A 80 6.31 -4.99 -4.10
C LEU A 80 7.78 -4.65 -4.30
N SER A 81 8.61 -5.66 -4.56
CA SER A 81 10.00 -5.46 -4.99
C SER A 81 10.03 -4.96 -6.43
N THR A 82 10.79 -3.89 -6.69
CA THR A 82 10.99 -3.29 -8.02
C THR A 82 12.30 -3.73 -8.68
N ILE A 83 13.07 -4.58 -8.01
CA ILE A 83 14.36 -5.10 -8.50
C ILE A 83 14.32 -6.62 -8.65
N SER A 84 15.23 -7.16 -9.46
CA SER A 84 15.32 -8.59 -9.78
C SER A 84 16.02 -9.44 -8.72
N SER A 85 16.78 -8.85 -7.79
CA SER A 85 17.46 -9.59 -6.72
C SER A 85 16.63 -9.60 -5.43
N PRO A 86 16.73 -10.66 -4.61
CA PRO A 86 16.16 -10.65 -3.27
C PRO A 86 16.71 -9.48 -2.44
N PHE A 87 15.85 -8.82 -1.67
CA PHE A 87 16.26 -7.70 -0.82
C PHE A 87 15.46 -7.68 0.48
N ALA A 88 16.11 -7.24 1.56
CA ALA A 88 15.48 -7.11 2.87
C ALA A 88 14.62 -5.84 2.93
N VAL A 89 13.40 -5.95 3.44
CA VAL A 89 12.52 -4.79 3.59
C VAL A 89 13.00 -3.96 4.78
N ASN A 90 13.18 -2.66 4.57
CA ASN A 90 13.37 -1.72 5.67
C ASN A 90 12.01 -1.44 6.33
N VAL A 91 11.81 -1.97 7.54
CA VAL A 91 10.56 -1.85 8.32
C VAL A 91 10.19 -0.38 8.58
N THR A 92 11.16 0.49 8.82
CA THR A 92 10.94 1.93 9.02
C THR A 92 10.42 2.59 7.73
N ASN A 93 10.97 2.23 6.58
CA ASN A 93 10.50 2.74 5.29
C ASN A 93 9.10 2.22 4.96
N CYS A 94 8.80 0.95 5.26
CA CYS A 94 7.45 0.40 5.15
C CYS A 94 6.45 1.23 5.96
N ALA A 95 6.72 1.42 7.25
CA ALA A 95 5.82 2.13 8.14
C ALA A 95 5.64 3.58 7.70
N SER A 96 6.74 4.25 7.35
CA SER A 96 6.71 5.65 6.89
C SER A 96 5.89 5.83 5.62
N ALA A 97 6.10 4.95 4.62
CA ALA A 97 5.37 5.02 3.35
C ALA A 97 3.87 4.73 3.54
N LEU A 98 3.52 3.66 4.25
CA LEU A 98 2.12 3.27 4.44
C LEU A 98 1.34 4.21 5.37
N ASN A 99 1.99 4.77 6.39
CA ASN A 99 1.36 5.80 7.23
C ASN A 99 1.10 7.08 6.44
N ALA A 100 2.04 7.49 5.58
CA ALA A 100 1.84 8.65 4.72
C ALA A 100 0.73 8.41 3.68
N VAL A 101 0.68 7.23 3.05
CA VAL A 101 -0.45 6.85 2.19
C VAL A 101 -1.76 6.90 2.97
N SER A 102 -1.81 6.32 4.17
CA SER A 102 -3.05 6.30 4.97
C SER A 102 -3.52 7.69 5.41
N ALA A 103 -2.58 8.62 5.63
CA ALA A 103 -2.88 9.99 6.02
C ALA A 103 -3.38 10.86 4.85
N VAL A 104 -2.88 10.62 3.64
CA VAL A 104 -3.13 11.46 2.46
C VAL A 104 -4.17 10.85 1.53
N CYS A 105 -4.24 9.53 1.46
CA CYS A 105 -5.07 8.78 0.55
C CYS A 105 -6.14 7.98 1.33
N PRO A 106 -7.32 8.56 1.61
CA PRO A 106 -8.37 7.89 2.39
C PRO A 106 -8.92 6.62 1.72
N MET A 107 -8.74 6.46 0.41
CA MET A 107 -9.08 5.25 -0.36
C MET A 107 -7.89 4.32 -0.59
N GLY A 108 -6.80 4.53 0.13
CA GLY A 108 -5.55 3.85 -0.14
C GLY A 108 -4.84 4.36 -1.39
N GLY A 109 -3.73 3.73 -1.68
CA GLY A 109 -2.77 4.19 -2.67
C GLY A 109 -1.43 3.51 -2.51
N VAL A 110 -0.44 4.06 -3.19
CA VAL A 110 0.93 3.54 -3.23
C VAL A 110 1.90 4.61 -2.77
N GLY A 111 2.85 4.24 -1.92
CA GLY A 111 3.97 5.05 -1.46
C GLY A 111 5.30 4.42 -1.83
N MET A 112 6.25 5.23 -2.30
CA MET A 112 7.60 4.78 -2.67
C MET A 112 8.61 5.90 -2.44
N PHE A 113 9.75 5.59 -1.81
CA PHE A 113 10.84 6.56 -1.73
C PHE A 113 11.54 6.72 -3.09
N THR A 114 12.14 7.88 -3.33
CA THR A 114 12.96 8.11 -4.53
C THR A 114 14.13 7.11 -4.54
N ALA A 115 14.32 6.42 -5.67
CA ALA A 115 15.26 5.30 -5.81
C ALA A 115 15.00 4.10 -4.87
N ALA A 116 13.77 3.95 -4.36
CA ALA A 116 13.43 2.81 -3.51
C ALA A 116 13.33 1.50 -4.30
N ILE A 117 13.73 0.45 -3.60
CA ILE A 117 13.67 -0.95 -4.04
C ILE A 117 12.26 -1.53 -3.83
N PHE A 118 11.45 -0.89 -2.99
CA PHE A 118 10.10 -1.32 -2.66
C PHE A 118 9.07 -0.24 -2.91
N LYS A 119 7.94 -0.66 -3.49
CA LYS A 119 6.68 0.08 -3.48
C LYS A 119 5.78 -0.51 -2.40
N PHE A 120 5.17 0.35 -1.59
CA PHE A 120 4.25 -0.07 -0.56
C PHE A 120 2.84 0.41 -0.91
N ALA A 121 1.84 -0.46 -0.81
CA ALA A 121 0.47 -0.12 -1.12
C ALA A 121 -0.46 -0.44 0.05
N ILE A 122 -1.47 0.40 0.22
CA ILE A 122 -2.65 0.15 1.06
C ILE A 122 -3.87 0.16 0.16
N ASP A 123 -4.68 -0.87 0.28
CA ASP A 123 -5.91 -1.01 -0.47
C ASP A 123 -7.07 -1.41 0.46
N PRO A 124 -7.86 -0.44 0.94
CA PRO A 124 -9.10 -0.67 1.67
C PRO A 124 -10.16 -1.24 0.73
N ASN A 125 -10.58 -2.47 0.98
CA ASN A 125 -11.48 -3.22 0.14
C ASN A 125 -12.85 -3.44 0.79
N ASN A 126 -13.89 -3.45 -0.03
CA ASN A 126 -15.24 -3.85 0.35
C ASN A 126 -15.43 -5.35 0.03
N GLY A 127 -14.72 -6.18 0.80
CA GLY A 127 -14.77 -7.63 0.76
C GLY A 127 -14.04 -8.21 1.99
N ALA A 128 -14.38 -9.43 2.38
CA ALA A 128 -13.67 -10.12 3.46
C ALA A 128 -12.33 -10.68 2.97
N CYS A 129 -11.36 -10.82 3.88
CA CYS A 129 -10.16 -11.61 3.59
C CYS A 129 -10.55 -13.06 3.37
N ALA A 130 -10.24 -13.62 2.19
CA ALA A 130 -10.41 -15.06 1.96
C ALA A 130 -9.61 -15.91 2.98
N ILE A 131 -8.45 -15.38 3.40
CA ILE A 131 -7.64 -15.89 4.52
C ILE A 131 -7.05 -14.67 5.25
N PRO A 132 -7.58 -14.26 6.42
CA PRO A 132 -7.00 -13.16 7.18
C PRO A 132 -5.62 -13.58 7.72
N ILE A 133 -4.63 -12.70 7.62
CA ILE A 133 -3.36 -12.90 8.30
C ILE A 133 -3.54 -12.41 9.74
N GLY A 134 -3.65 -13.35 10.68
CA GLY A 134 -3.82 -13.07 12.10
C GLY A 134 -4.94 -13.88 12.76
N ASN A 135 -4.59 -15.09 13.22
CA ASN A 135 -5.01 -15.59 14.52
C ASN A 135 -3.76 -16.11 15.23
#